data_AF-A0A0E3YXV0-F1
#
_entry.id   AF-A0A0E3YXV0-F1
#
_cell.length_a   1.000
_cell.length_b   1.000
_cell.length_c   1.000
_cell.angle_alpha   90.00
_cell.angle_beta   90.00
_cell.angle_gamma   90.00
#
_symmetry.space_group_name_H-M   'P 1'
#
loop_
_entity.id
_entity.type
_entity.pdbx_description
1 polymer ?
#
loop_
_entity_poly.entity_id
_entity_poly.type
_entity_poly.pdbx_seq_one_letter_code
_entity_poly.pdbx_strand_id
1 'polypeptide(L)'
;MNTAFKYLVLTLFCTLSLCAGNILENPGFDQGASRWDFFVPDSSKDHGDTFTLADTEGVDGGAAAKLTSTVISRFGIAQKNIPVTGWTRYRVTFWFRAEQGVEYKNGPLVRLNFRTSGDNSDTDFYVGLGGQTATDYKLVKRPNWLPSSWEKSEAIVESPINAKALSLCFFSWGIKGAVYFDNLSVEALPSASK
;
A
#
# COMPACT_ATOMS: atom_id res chain seq x y z
N MET A 1 59.59 8.86 -37.32
CA MET A 1 58.25 8.95 -37.95
C MET A 1 57.26 8.35 -36.96
N ASN A 2 56.46 9.20 -36.31
CA ASN A 2 55.47 8.84 -35.30
C ASN A 2 54.12 8.61 -35.97
N THR A 3 53.48 7.46 -35.74
CA THR A 3 52.09 7.22 -36.14
C THR A 3 51.26 6.97 -34.90
N ALA A 4 50.32 7.88 -34.66
CA ALA A 4 49.54 8.02 -33.44
C ALA A 4 48.47 6.93 -33.26
N PHE A 5 48.39 6.39 -32.05
CA PHE A 5 47.31 5.52 -31.59
C PHE A 5 46.09 6.38 -31.19
N LYS A 6 44.97 6.27 -31.92
CA LYS A 6 43.69 6.87 -31.55
C LYS A 6 42.95 5.93 -30.60
N TYR A 7 42.87 6.30 -29.31
CA TYR A 7 41.99 5.62 -28.37
C TYR A 7 40.58 6.19 -28.50
N LEU A 8 39.65 5.36 -28.97
CA LEU A 8 38.21 5.60 -28.90
C LEU A 8 37.76 5.30 -27.46
N VAL A 9 37.51 6.34 -26.67
CA VAL A 9 36.92 6.21 -25.33
C VAL A 9 35.41 6.07 -25.51
N LEU A 10 34.92 4.83 -25.39
CA LEU A 10 33.49 4.53 -25.37
C LEU A 10 32.97 4.76 -23.94
N THR A 11 32.40 5.93 -23.68
CA THR A 11 31.79 6.24 -22.39
C THR A 11 30.44 5.52 -22.29
N LEU A 12 30.41 4.38 -21.61
CA LEU A 12 29.19 3.67 -21.27
C LEU A 12 28.44 4.48 -20.20
N PHE A 13 27.42 5.23 -20.60
CA PHE A 13 26.47 5.84 -19.67
C PHE A 13 25.59 4.73 -19.08
N CYS A 14 26.06 4.12 -18.00
CA CYS A 14 25.23 3.26 -17.16
C CYS A 14 24.29 4.19 -16.38
N THR A 15 23.08 4.42 -16.92
CA THR A 15 22.02 5.10 -16.16
C THR A 15 21.64 4.19 -15.00
N LEU A 16 22.22 4.47 -13.83
CA LEU A 16 21.77 3.94 -12.55
C LEU A 16 20.36 4.49 -12.32
N SER A 17 19.34 3.73 -12.73
CA SER A 17 18.00 3.92 -12.20
C SER A 17 18.07 3.61 -10.72
N LEU A 18 18.19 4.65 -9.89
CA LEU A 18 17.84 4.54 -8.48
C LEU A 18 16.39 4.06 -8.43
N CYS A 19 16.18 2.78 -8.12
CA CYS A 19 14.88 2.34 -7.64
C CYS A 19 14.60 3.17 -6.38
N ALA A 20 13.59 4.04 -6.44
CA ALA A 20 13.17 4.77 -5.27
C ALA A 20 12.74 3.75 -4.21
N GLY A 21 13.30 3.87 -3.00
CA GLY A 21 12.92 3.02 -1.88
C GLY A 21 11.45 3.24 -1.49
N ASN A 22 10.93 2.31 -0.69
CA ASN A 22 9.60 2.43 -0.11
C ASN A 22 9.51 3.69 0.76
N ILE A 23 8.50 4.53 0.52
CA ILE A 23 8.29 5.78 1.26
C ILE A 23 7.56 5.57 2.60
N LEU A 24 7.04 4.37 2.85
CA LEU A 24 6.43 4.01 4.12
C LEU A 24 7.48 3.67 5.17
N GLU A 25 7.23 4.04 6.41
CA GLU A 25 8.08 3.67 7.54
C GLU A 25 7.64 2.32 8.11
N ASN A 26 8.56 1.43 8.49
CA ASN A 26 8.21 0.12 9.08
C ASN A 26 7.13 -0.68 8.29
N PRO A 27 7.32 -0.90 6.97
CA PRO A 27 6.30 -1.51 6.09
C PRO A 27 6.05 -3.01 6.32
N GLY A 28 7.04 -3.72 6.89
CA GLY A 28 6.99 -5.16 7.20
C GLY A 28 6.92 -5.46 8.69
N PHE A 29 6.58 -4.46 9.52
CA PHE A 29 6.38 -4.63 10.96
C PHE A 29 7.60 -5.14 11.77
N ASP A 30 8.82 -5.08 11.22
CA ASP A 30 10.07 -5.45 11.90
C ASP A 30 10.34 -4.63 13.17
N GLN A 31 9.76 -3.42 13.25
CA GLN A 31 9.82 -2.54 14.43
C GLN A 31 8.49 -2.57 15.22
N GLY A 32 7.82 -3.72 15.18
CA GLY A 32 6.51 -3.92 15.78
C GLY A 32 5.42 -3.08 15.10
N ALA A 33 4.43 -2.65 15.89
CA ALA A 33 3.32 -1.83 15.39
C ALA A 33 3.66 -0.33 15.27
N SER A 34 4.93 0.04 15.49
CA SER A 34 5.35 1.44 15.40
C SER A 34 5.04 2.04 14.03
N ARG A 35 4.69 3.33 14.00
CA ARG A 35 4.27 4.11 12.82
C ARG A 35 2.89 3.78 12.25
N TRP A 36 2.21 2.74 12.75
CA TRP A 36 0.87 2.37 12.31
C TRP A 36 -0.19 2.75 13.34
N ASP A 37 -1.09 3.65 12.96
CA ASP A 37 -2.27 3.99 13.75
C ASP A 37 -3.39 2.98 13.49
N PHE A 38 -3.98 2.44 14.55
CA PHE A 38 -5.24 1.71 14.41
C PHE A 38 -6.39 2.68 14.09
N PHE A 39 -7.16 2.38 13.05
CA PHE A 39 -8.28 3.20 12.60
C PHE A 39 -9.58 2.41 12.65
N VAL A 40 -10.54 2.90 13.43
CA VAL A 40 -11.92 2.40 13.46
C VAL A 40 -12.86 3.58 13.19
N PRO A 41 -13.65 3.58 12.10
CA PRO A 41 -14.64 4.61 11.84
C PRO A 41 -15.75 4.56 12.90
N ASP A 42 -16.44 5.68 13.10
CA ASP A 42 -17.48 5.80 14.13
C ASP A 42 -18.56 4.73 14.04
N SER A 43 -18.94 4.31 12.83
CA SER A 43 -19.92 3.26 12.57
C SER A 43 -19.51 1.86 13.05
N SER A 44 -18.27 1.68 13.51
CA SER A 44 -17.66 0.39 13.84
C SER A 44 -16.98 0.36 15.20
N LYS A 45 -17.03 1.47 15.97
CA LYS A 45 -16.31 1.59 17.25
C LYS A 45 -16.67 0.51 18.29
N ASP A 46 -17.93 0.08 18.31
CA ASP A 46 -18.43 -0.88 19.30
C ASP A 46 -18.33 -2.35 18.86
N HIS A 47 -17.71 -2.64 17.71
CA HIS A 47 -17.64 -3.99 17.14
C HIS A 47 -16.52 -4.87 17.73
N GLY A 48 -15.71 -4.33 18.64
CA GLY A 48 -14.57 -5.05 19.22
C GLY A 48 -13.48 -5.36 18.20
N ASP A 49 -13.31 -4.50 17.20
CA ASP A 49 -12.27 -4.64 16.18
C ASP A 49 -10.88 -4.48 16.81
N THR A 50 -9.92 -5.29 16.36
CA THR A 50 -8.56 -5.29 16.92
C THR A 50 -7.49 -5.24 15.83
N PHE A 51 -6.36 -4.61 16.18
CA PHE A 51 -5.10 -4.70 15.47
C PHE A 51 -4.03 -5.25 16.42
N THR A 52 -3.47 -6.39 16.06
CA THR A 52 -2.33 -7.00 16.75
C THR A 52 -1.25 -7.37 15.75
N LEU A 53 -0.07 -7.75 16.24
CA LEU A 53 0.93 -8.41 15.41
C LEU A 53 0.76 -9.92 15.51
N ALA A 54 0.93 -10.59 14.38
CA ALA A 54 1.07 -12.03 14.32
C ALA A 54 2.56 -12.34 14.14
N ASP A 55 3.25 -12.53 15.25
CA ASP A 55 4.67 -12.81 15.27
C ASP A 55 4.92 -14.14 14.55
N THR A 56 5.87 -14.17 13.62
CA THR A 56 6.25 -15.32 12.77
C THR A 56 5.29 -15.71 11.64
N GLU A 57 4.18 -14.98 11.47
CA GLU A 57 3.21 -15.28 10.42
C GLU A 57 3.31 -14.38 9.17
N GLY A 58 4.33 -13.51 9.11
CA GLY A 58 4.63 -12.66 7.97
C GLY A 58 5.02 -13.42 6.72
N VAL A 59 5.01 -12.74 5.58
CA VAL A 59 5.27 -13.36 4.26
C VAL A 59 6.67 -14.00 4.20
N ASP A 60 7.64 -13.39 4.88
CA ASP A 60 9.02 -13.89 4.98
C ASP A 60 9.32 -14.57 6.34
N GLY A 61 8.27 -14.95 7.09
CA GLY A 61 8.39 -15.53 8.44
C GLY A 61 8.62 -14.50 9.56
N GLY A 62 8.52 -13.21 9.26
CA GLY A 62 8.55 -12.10 10.22
C GLY A 62 7.20 -11.83 10.89
N ALA A 63 7.01 -10.63 11.42
CA ALA A 63 5.71 -10.19 11.94
C ALA A 63 4.80 -9.72 10.80
N ALA A 64 3.48 -9.92 10.94
CA ALA A 64 2.48 -9.31 10.08
C ALA A 64 1.42 -8.57 10.90
N ALA A 65 0.76 -7.60 10.29
CA ALA A 65 -0.43 -7.00 10.88
C ALA A 65 -1.60 -7.98 10.81
N LYS A 66 -2.21 -8.28 11.96
CA LYS A 66 -3.45 -9.06 12.07
C LYS A 66 -4.59 -8.12 12.43
N LEU A 67 -5.60 -8.07 11.57
CA LEU A 67 -6.85 -7.34 11.78
C LEU A 67 -7.97 -8.34 12.04
N THR A 68 -8.63 -8.24 13.19
CA THR A 68 -9.69 -9.19 13.59
C THR A 68 -10.98 -8.47 13.98
N SER A 69 -12.12 -9.02 13.56
CA SER A 69 -13.44 -8.61 14.03
C SER A 69 -14.35 -9.82 14.27
N THR A 70 -15.28 -9.68 15.22
CA THR A 70 -16.30 -10.70 15.52
C THR A 70 -17.59 -10.50 14.73
N VAL A 71 -17.75 -9.36 14.07
CA VAL A 71 -18.88 -9.02 13.21
C VAL A 71 -18.38 -8.50 11.86
N ILE A 72 -19.28 -8.32 10.88
CA ILE A 72 -18.89 -7.71 9.62
C ILE A 72 -18.63 -6.21 9.87
N SER A 73 -17.34 -5.83 9.94
CA SER A 73 -16.93 -4.48 10.32
C SER A 73 -16.00 -3.83 9.30
N ARG A 74 -15.86 -2.50 9.37
CA ARG A 74 -14.88 -1.72 8.60
C ARG A 74 -13.89 -1.12 9.58
N PHE A 75 -12.61 -1.48 9.45
CA PHE A 75 -11.53 -0.97 10.29
C PHE A 75 -10.20 -1.18 9.58
N GLY A 76 -9.11 -0.66 10.13
CA GLY A 76 -7.85 -0.62 9.40
C GLY A 76 -6.66 -0.16 10.21
N ILE A 77 -5.52 -0.08 9.52
CA ILE A 77 -4.29 0.54 10.02
C ILE A 77 -3.82 1.60 9.04
N ALA A 78 -3.27 2.70 9.55
CA ALA A 78 -2.95 3.86 8.74
C ALA A 78 -1.57 4.45 9.04
N GLN A 79 -0.96 5.00 8.00
CA GLN A 79 0.14 5.97 8.08
C GLN A 79 -0.33 7.28 7.47
N LYS A 80 0.09 8.40 8.06
CA LYS A 80 -0.37 9.74 7.67
C LYS A 80 0.81 10.67 7.48
N ASN A 81 0.59 11.71 6.68
CA ASN A 81 1.54 12.81 6.43
C ASN A 81 2.82 12.33 5.71
N ILE A 82 2.71 11.28 4.91
CA ILE A 82 3.83 10.76 4.10
C ILE A 82 4.12 11.79 3.00
N PRO A 83 5.33 12.38 2.92
CA PRO A 83 5.65 13.35 1.89
C PRO A 83 5.58 12.72 0.49
N VAL A 84 4.91 13.39 -0.45
CA VAL A 84 4.80 12.97 -1.85
C VAL A 84 4.95 14.16 -2.78
N THR A 85 5.24 13.88 -4.05
CA THR A 85 5.33 14.89 -5.11
C THR A 85 4.13 14.72 -6.03
N GLY A 86 3.44 15.83 -6.32
CA GLY A 86 2.34 15.81 -7.28
C GLY A 86 2.78 15.43 -8.70
N TRP A 87 1.83 14.97 -9.51
CA TRP A 87 2.10 14.44 -10.87
C TRP A 87 3.14 13.31 -10.90
N THR A 88 3.27 12.56 -9.81
CA THR A 88 4.17 11.41 -9.72
C THR A 88 3.37 10.12 -9.76
N ARG A 89 3.87 9.14 -10.52
CA ARG A 89 3.33 7.78 -10.51
C ARG A 89 3.94 7.03 -9.35
N TYR A 90 3.11 6.32 -8.61
CA TYR A 90 3.51 5.50 -7.47
C TYR A 90 3.14 4.05 -7.74
N ARG A 91 4.10 3.14 -7.60
CA ARG A 91 3.81 1.71 -7.48
C ARG A 91 3.38 1.43 -6.05
N VAL A 92 2.23 0.80 -5.89
CA VAL A 92 1.69 0.38 -4.59
C VAL A 92 1.65 -1.14 -4.58
N THR A 93 2.27 -1.77 -3.58
CA THR A 93 2.20 -3.22 -3.38
C THR A 93 1.80 -3.57 -1.97
N PHE A 94 1.16 -4.72 -1.80
CA PHE A 94 0.91 -5.29 -0.49
C PHE A 94 0.70 -6.79 -0.57
N TRP A 95 1.00 -7.49 0.52
CA TRP A 95 0.66 -8.89 0.69
C TRP A 95 -0.59 -9.02 1.55
N PHE A 96 -1.44 -9.96 1.18
CA PHE A 96 -2.69 -10.25 1.87
C PHE A 96 -2.89 -11.75 2.06
N ARG A 97 -3.44 -12.14 3.20
CA ARG A 97 -4.14 -13.43 3.37
C ARG A 97 -5.26 -13.30 4.39
N ALA A 98 -6.19 -14.24 4.37
CA ALA A 98 -7.29 -14.36 5.31
C ALA A 98 -7.23 -15.70 6.04
N GLU A 99 -7.70 -15.75 7.30
CA GLU A 99 -7.95 -17.05 7.94
C GLU A 99 -9.06 -17.81 7.20
N GLN A 100 -9.04 -19.13 7.34
CA GLN A 100 -10.12 -19.97 6.83
C GLN A 100 -11.44 -19.62 7.54
N GLY A 101 -12.54 -19.54 6.78
CA GLY A 101 -13.87 -19.27 7.33
C GLY A 101 -14.19 -17.79 7.56
N VAL A 102 -13.33 -16.87 7.13
CA VAL A 102 -13.63 -15.43 7.11
C VAL A 102 -14.89 -15.14 6.27
N GLU A 103 -15.82 -14.38 6.85
CA GLU A 103 -17.00 -13.87 6.15
C GLU A 103 -16.74 -12.42 5.70
N TYR A 104 -17.20 -12.04 4.51
CA TYR A 104 -16.99 -10.68 4.01
C TYR A 104 -18.11 -10.19 3.09
N LYS A 105 -18.33 -8.86 3.05
CA LYS A 105 -19.27 -8.18 2.15
C LYS A 105 -18.60 -7.46 0.99
N ASN A 106 -17.41 -6.89 1.19
CA ASN A 106 -16.70 -6.16 0.13
C ASN A 106 -15.27 -6.67 -0.07
N GLY A 107 -14.52 -6.97 0.99
CA GLY A 107 -13.14 -7.46 0.92
C GLY A 107 -12.11 -6.39 1.33
N PRO A 108 -10.82 -6.74 1.35
CA PRO A 108 -9.77 -5.82 1.78
C PRO A 108 -9.43 -4.79 0.70
N LEU A 109 -8.94 -3.61 1.11
CA LEU A 109 -8.43 -2.60 0.19
C LEU A 109 -7.37 -1.71 0.86
N VAL A 110 -6.52 -1.09 0.05
CA VAL A 110 -5.66 0.03 0.46
C VAL A 110 -6.27 1.32 -0.06
N ARG A 111 -6.54 2.29 0.82
CA ARG A 111 -6.90 3.65 0.44
C ARG A 111 -5.66 4.53 0.47
N LEU A 112 -5.39 5.21 -0.64
CA LEU A 112 -4.42 6.29 -0.76
C LEU A 112 -5.18 7.62 -0.83
N ASN A 113 -5.04 8.45 0.19
CA ASN A 113 -5.65 9.77 0.26
C ASN A 113 -4.55 10.81 0.01
N PHE A 114 -4.50 11.36 -1.21
CA PHE A 114 -3.57 12.42 -1.58
C PHE A 114 -4.12 13.77 -1.15
N ARG A 115 -3.38 14.44 -0.28
CA ARG A 115 -3.72 15.76 0.25
C ARG A 115 -3.01 16.84 -0.54
N THR A 116 -3.80 17.85 -0.89
CA THR A 116 -3.36 19.01 -1.64
C THR A 116 -3.44 20.23 -0.73
N SER A 117 -2.48 21.15 -0.80
CA SER A 117 -2.56 22.40 -0.05
C SER A 117 -3.53 23.35 -0.75
N GLY A 118 -4.55 23.85 -0.04
CA GLY A 118 -5.29 25.04 -0.47
C GLY A 118 -6.75 24.85 -0.87
N ASP A 119 -7.29 23.64 -0.92
CA ASP A 119 -8.73 23.39 -1.05
C ASP A 119 -9.02 21.95 -0.60
N ASN A 120 -10.21 21.70 -0.04
CA ASN A 120 -10.70 20.40 0.47
C ASN A 120 -10.82 19.27 -0.62
N SER A 121 -10.02 19.32 -1.68
CA SER A 121 -10.00 18.38 -2.80
C SER A 121 -9.04 17.22 -2.56
N ASP A 122 -9.12 16.60 -1.38
CA ASP A 122 -8.42 15.35 -1.13
C ASP A 122 -8.87 14.32 -2.17
N THR A 123 -7.91 13.69 -2.83
CA THR A 123 -8.20 12.67 -3.84
C THR A 123 -7.91 11.29 -3.27
N ASP A 124 -8.95 10.47 -3.18
CA ASP A 124 -8.82 9.07 -2.80
C ASP A 124 -8.57 8.19 -4.03
N PHE A 125 -7.63 7.27 -3.89
CA PHE A 125 -7.50 6.08 -4.72
C PHE A 125 -7.65 4.85 -3.85
N TYR A 126 -8.25 3.82 -4.39
CA TYR A 126 -8.50 2.55 -3.75
C TYR A 126 -7.81 1.45 -4.55
N VAL A 127 -6.96 0.66 -3.90
CA VAL A 127 -6.30 -0.51 -4.49
C VAL A 127 -6.85 -1.76 -3.84
N GLY A 128 -7.58 -2.57 -4.61
CA GLY A 128 -8.11 -3.87 -4.19
C GLY A 128 -7.17 -5.02 -4.49
N LEU A 129 -7.64 -6.24 -4.20
CA LEU A 129 -6.92 -7.46 -4.56
C LEU A 129 -6.71 -7.58 -6.08
N GLY A 130 -5.59 -8.17 -6.47
CA GLY A 130 -5.20 -8.32 -7.88
C GLY A 130 -4.84 -7.00 -8.56
N GLY A 131 -4.60 -5.93 -7.79
CA GLY A 131 -4.11 -4.67 -8.33
C GLY A 131 -5.17 -3.74 -8.92
N GLN A 132 -6.45 -3.99 -8.63
CA GLN A 132 -7.53 -3.16 -9.15
C GLN A 132 -7.52 -1.76 -8.54
N THR A 133 -7.67 -0.73 -9.36
CA THR A 133 -7.67 0.66 -8.90
C THR A 133 -8.98 1.37 -9.19
N ALA A 134 -9.44 2.21 -8.27
CA ALA A 134 -10.55 3.14 -8.50
C ALA A 134 -10.42 4.42 -7.66
N THR A 135 -11.10 5.49 -8.05
CA THR A 135 -11.24 6.73 -7.25
C THR A 135 -12.49 6.73 -6.37
N ASP A 136 -13.43 5.81 -6.61
CA ASP A 136 -14.55 5.49 -5.74
C ASP A 136 -14.44 4.02 -5.31
N TYR A 137 -14.46 3.78 -3.99
CA TYR A 137 -14.36 2.43 -3.42
C TYR A 137 -15.44 1.47 -3.93
N LYS A 138 -16.60 1.98 -4.36
CA LYS A 138 -17.70 1.16 -4.91
C LYS A 138 -17.35 0.55 -6.27
N LEU A 139 -16.37 1.11 -6.95
CA LEU A 139 -15.91 0.65 -8.26
C LEU A 139 -14.79 -0.38 -8.17
N VAL A 140 -14.19 -0.57 -6.99
CA VAL A 140 -13.29 -1.72 -6.75
C VAL A 140 -14.14 -2.98 -6.77
N LYS A 141 -13.84 -3.90 -7.70
CA LYS A 141 -14.60 -5.13 -7.84
C LYS A 141 -14.40 -5.98 -6.59
N ARG A 142 -15.50 -6.36 -5.96
CA ARG A 142 -15.49 -7.27 -4.82
C ARG A 142 -14.85 -8.59 -5.25
N PRO A 143 -13.89 -9.12 -4.50
CA PRO A 143 -13.32 -10.41 -4.81
C PRO A 143 -14.40 -11.49 -4.56
N ASN A 144 -14.39 -12.55 -5.38
CA ASN A 144 -15.31 -13.67 -5.20
C ASN A 144 -14.82 -14.66 -4.12
N TRP A 145 -13.58 -14.50 -3.66
CA TRP A 145 -12.94 -15.30 -2.63
C TRP A 145 -11.81 -14.47 -2.00
N LEU A 146 -11.43 -14.78 -0.75
CA LEU A 146 -10.25 -14.21 -0.11
C LEU A 146 -9.15 -15.28 -0.02
N PRO A 147 -7.89 -14.96 -0.35
CA PRO A 147 -6.83 -15.95 -0.33
C PRO A 147 -6.47 -16.39 1.08
N SER A 148 -6.37 -17.71 1.27
CA SER A 148 -5.91 -18.32 2.52
C SER A 148 -4.38 -18.42 2.62
N SER A 149 -3.68 -18.26 1.49
CA SER A 149 -2.23 -18.10 1.39
C SER A 149 -1.87 -16.65 1.08
N TRP A 150 -0.62 -16.27 1.33
CA TRP A 150 -0.12 -14.93 0.98
C TRP A 150 -0.21 -14.67 -0.52
N GLU A 151 -0.92 -13.61 -0.90
CA GLU A 151 -0.99 -13.11 -2.27
C GLU A 151 -0.57 -11.64 -2.35
N LYS A 152 0.26 -11.34 -3.35
CA LYS A 152 0.68 -9.98 -3.65
C LYS A 152 -0.34 -9.28 -4.54
N SER A 153 -0.74 -8.08 -4.15
CA SER A 153 -1.43 -7.13 -5.02
C SER A 153 -0.49 -6.00 -5.40
N GLU A 154 -0.56 -5.54 -6.65
CA GLU A 154 0.28 -4.48 -7.19
C GLU A 154 -0.52 -3.57 -8.12
N ALA A 155 -0.38 -2.26 -7.95
CA ALA A 155 -1.00 -1.26 -8.80
C ALA A 155 -0.08 -0.06 -9.04
N ILE A 156 -0.35 0.68 -10.11
CA ILE A 156 0.26 1.99 -10.33
C ILE A 156 -0.83 3.04 -10.23
N VAL A 157 -0.62 4.05 -9.38
CA VAL A 157 -1.52 5.20 -9.23
C VAL A 157 -0.76 6.48 -9.56
N GLU A 158 -1.44 7.47 -10.12
CA GLU A 158 -0.85 8.79 -10.38
C GLU A 158 -1.43 9.80 -9.40
N SER A 159 -0.54 10.47 -8.64
CA SER A 159 -0.96 11.48 -7.68
C SER A 159 -1.51 12.72 -8.39
N PRO A 160 -2.47 13.45 -7.80
CA PRO A 160 -2.87 14.78 -8.27
C PRO A 160 -1.68 15.72 -8.47
N ILE A 161 -1.78 16.67 -9.40
CA ILE A 161 -0.68 17.59 -9.76
C ILE A 161 -0.15 18.42 -8.58
N ASN A 162 -1.02 18.71 -7.60
CA ASN A 162 -0.75 19.53 -6.44
C ASN A 162 -0.63 18.71 -5.13
N ALA A 163 -0.50 17.38 -5.22
CA ALA A 163 -0.31 16.54 -4.04
C ALA A 163 1.01 16.88 -3.31
N LYS A 164 0.94 16.94 -1.98
CA LYS A 164 2.09 17.22 -1.09
C LYS A 164 2.26 16.18 0.00
N ALA A 165 1.16 15.57 0.42
CA ALA A 165 1.15 14.53 1.43
C ALA A 165 0.22 13.38 1.03
N LEU A 166 0.54 12.20 1.51
CA LEU A 166 -0.27 11.00 1.40
C LEU A 166 -0.67 10.56 2.81
N SER A 167 -1.92 10.17 2.95
CA SER A 167 -2.35 9.28 4.03
C SER A 167 -2.72 7.95 3.40
N LEU A 168 -2.18 6.86 3.94
CA LEU A 168 -2.49 5.51 3.50
C LEU A 168 -3.25 4.81 4.61
N CYS A 169 -4.28 4.05 4.25
CA CYS A 169 -4.97 3.17 5.19
C CYS A 169 -5.20 1.82 4.54
N PHE A 170 -4.71 0.76 5.19
CA PHE A 170 -5.15 -0.59 4.91
C PHE A 170 -6.52 -0.80 5.57
N PHE A 171 -7.54 -1.19 4.82
CA PHE A 171 -8.87 -1.49 5.34
C PHE A 171 -9.23 -2.97 5.25
N SER A 172 -9.59 -3.54 6.40
CA SER A 172 -10.53 -4.64 6.49
C SER A 172 -11.94 -4.08 6.23
N TRP A 173 -12.45 -4.19 4.99
CA TRP A 173 -13.70 -3.52 4.59
C TRP A 173 -14.91 -4.47 4.53
N GLY A 174 -15.63 -4.53 5.65
CA GLY A 174 -16.78 -5.41 5.80
C GLY A 174 -16.35 -6.86 5.89
N ILE A 175 -15.44 -7.16 6.82
CA ILE A 175 -14.89 -8.50 7.06
C ILE A 175 -15.17 -8.90 8.52
N LYS A 176 -15.48 -10.17 8.73
CA LYS A 176 -15.62 -10.86 10.03
C LYS A 176 -14.65 -12.04 10.06
N GLY A 177 -13.93 -12.21 11.16
CA GLY A 177 -12.79 -13.11 11.28
C GLY A 177 -11.48 -12.33 11.22
N ALA A 178 -10.37 -13.03 10.99
CA ALA A 178 -9.05 -12.41 10.96
C ALA A 178 -8.42 -12.41 9.58
N VAL A 179 -7.74 -11.31 9.28
CA VAL A 179 -6.99 -11.11 8.04
C VAL A 179 -5.62 -10.53 8.33
N TYR A 180 -4.69 -10.74 7.42
CA TYR A 180 -3.28 -10.41 7.60
C TYR A 180 -2.77 -9.55 6.44
N PHE A 181 -1.92 -8.59 6.80
CA PHE A 181 -1.23 -7.71 5.86
C PHE A 181 0.25 -7.68 6.17
N ASP A 182 1.05 -7.62 5.12
CA ASP A 182 2.50 -7.54 5.26
C ASP A 182 3.15 -6.84 4.06
N ASN A 183 4.39 -6.38 4.27
CA ASN A 183 5.30 -5.83 3.27
C ASN A 183 4.62 -4.82 2.33
N LEU A 184 3.97 -3.81 2.92
CA LEU A 184 3.32 -2.75 2.17
C LEU A 184 4.38 -1.84 1.52
N SER A 185 4.32 -1.60 0.21
CA SER A 185 5.24 -0.68 -0.45
C SER A 185 4.51 0.42 -1.20
N VAL A 186 5.04 1.63 -1.10
CA VAL A 186 4.70 2.75 -1.98
C VAL A 186 6.02 3.32 -2.51
N GLU A 187 6.23 3.22 -3.82
CA GLU A 187 7.49 3.61 -4.46
C GLU A 187 7.21 4.63 -5.56
N ALA A 188 7.93 5.75 -5.55
CA ALA A 188 7.88 6.71 -6.65
C ALA A 188 8.51 6.09 -7.90
N LEU A 189 7.80 6.12 -9.01
CA LEU A 189 8.30 5.65 -10.29
C LEU A 189 8.95 6.81 -11.05
N PRO A 190 10.02 6.55 -11.82
CA PRO A 190 10.56 7.53 -12.74
C PRO A 190 9.48 8.08 -13.66
N SER A 191 9.56 9.39 -13.94
CA SER A 191 8.78 10.00 -15.02
C SER A 191 9.03 9.20 -16.30
N ALA A 192 7.97 8.86 -17.03
CA ALA A 192 8.15 8.25 -18.34
C ALA A 192 8.97 9.24 -19.18
N SER A 193 10.11 8.81 -19.69
CA SER A 193 10.84 9.54 -20.72
C SER A 193 9.89 9.74 -21.89
N LYS A 194 9.53 10.99 -22.17
CA LYS A 194 8.75 11.36 -23.35
C LYS A 194 9.60 11.21 -24.60
#